data_AF-A0A7W8E103-F1
#
_entry.id   AF-A0A7W8E103-F1
#
_cell.length_a   1.000
_cell.length_b   1.000
_cell.length_c   1.000
_cell.angle_alpha   90.00
_cell.angle_beta   90.00
_cell.angle_gamma   90.00
#
_symmetry.space_group_name_H-M   'P 1'
#
loop_
_entity.id
_entity.type
_entity.pdbx_description
1 polymer ?
#
loop_
_entity_poly.entity_id
_entity_poly.type
_entity_poly.pdbx_seq_one_letter_code
_entity_poly.pdbx_strand_id
1 'polypeptide(L)'
;MKRYVIFALIGPSLGGFLLLIATTVMSGYWDKTSLSEVGKLFVILFSTLQYSYLFGLLPSLMMAAIDDILAHVKGLQLPLRMAIGGAIGFVATALMYGGRGADSGVKQFVLYGLVGLVPTLLNSWLSRNVTPKEAVAKA
;
A
#
# COMPACT_ATOMS: atom_id res chain seq x y z
N MET A 1 -1.28 -13.03 13.84
CA MET A 1 -2.61 -12.42 13.64
C MET A 1 -2.58 -10.90 13.70
N LYS A 2 -2.05 -10.28 14.77
CA LYS A 2 -2.02 -8.80 14.90
C LYS A 2 -1.43 -8.08 13.67
N ARG A 3 -0.34 -8.61 13.08
CA ARG A 3 0.26 -8.09 11.85
C ARG A 3 -0.73 -8.07 10.67
N TYR A 4 -1.40 -9.19 10.42
CA TYR A 4 -2.39 -9.29 9.34
C TYR A 4 -3.56 -8.32 9.54
N VAL A 5 -3.97 -8.06 10.78
CA VAL A 5 -5.01 -7.06 11.09
C VAL A 5 -4.53 -5.65 10.76
N ILE A 6 -3.28 -5.29 11.10
CA ILE A 6 -2.69 -3.98 10.76
C ILE A 6 -2.71 -3.79 9.23
N PHE A 7 -2.21 -4.77 8.50
CA PHE A 7 -2.21 -4.73 7.03
C PHE A 7 -3.64 -4.64 6.48
N ALA A 8 -4.56 -5.49 6.93
CA ALA A 8 -5.95 -5.49 6.46
C ALA A 8 -6.68 -4.15 6.67
N LEU A 9 -6.39 -3.43 7.76
CA LEU A 9 -7.01 -2.13 8.06
C LEU A 9 -6.39 -0.98 7.26
N ILE A 10 -5.07 -0.96 7.12
CA ILE A 10 -4.35 0.20 6.59
C ILE A 10 -4.02 0.02 5.10
N GLY A 11 -3.68 -1.19 4.66
CA GLY A 11 -3.29 -1.48 3.29
C GLY A 11 -4.34 -1.06 2.27
N PRO A 12 -5.59 -1.55 2.36
CA PRO A 12 -6.64 -1.21 1.40
C PRO A 12 -7.05 0.27 1.46
N SER A 13 -7.14 0.85 2.65
CA SER A 13 -7.54 2.25 2.84
C SER A 13 -6.50 3.22 2.31
N LEU A 14 -5.24 3.05 2.71
CA LEU A 14 -4.14 3.91 2.27
C LEU A 14 -3.78 3.66 0.80
N GLY A 15 -3.79 2.40 0.34
CA GLY A 15 -3.59 2.06 -1.06
C GLY A 15 -4.69 2.66 -1.95
N GLY A 16 -5.96 2.56 -1.56
CA GLY A 16 -7.08 3.18 -2.27
C GLY A 16 -6.96 4.70 -2.35
N PHE A 17 -6.59 5.34 -1.24
CA PHE A 17 -6.34 6.79 -1.20
C PHE A 17 -5.19 7.20 -2.14
N LEU A 18 -4.05 6.51 -2.08
CA LEU A 18 -2.90 6.80 -2.94
C LEU A 18 -3.20 6.55 -4.41
N LEU A 19 -4.00 5.52 -4.72
CA LEU A 19 -4.45 5.25 -6.07
C LEU A 19 -5.34 6.39 -6.59
N LEU A 20 -6.24 6.92 -5.76
CA LEU A 20 -7.05 8.09 -6.10
C LEU A 20 -6.20 9.34 -6.34
N ILE A 21 -5.17 9.58 -5.52
CA ILE A 21 -4.21 10.66 -5.75
C ILE A 21 -3.46 10.45 -7.07
N ALA A 22 -2.94 9.25 -7.32
CA ALA A 22 -2.23 8.93 -8.55
C ALA A 22 -3.11 9.17 -9.79
N THR A 23 -4.35 8.70 -9.78
CA THR A 23 -5.28 8.87 -10.92
C THR A 23 -5.66 10.33 -11.13
N THR A 24 -5.93 11.09 -10.06
CA THR A 24 -6.25 12.53 -10.17
C THR A 24 -5.06 13.34 -10.68
N VAL A 25 -3.84 13.06 -10.22
CA VAL A 25 -2.60 13.68 -10.74
C VAL A 25 -2.37 13.35 -12.20
N MET A 26 -2.61 12.11 -12.63
CA MET A 26 -2.46 11.70 -14.03
C MET A 26 -3.53 12.31 -14.94
N SER A 27 -4.73 12.57 -14.42
CA SER A 27 -5.83 13.19 -15.17
C SER A 27 -5.75 14.72 -15.31
N GLY A 28 -4.72 15.37 -14.73
CA GLY A 28 -4.61 16.83 -14.74
C GLY A 28 -5.60 17.53 -13.80
N TYR A 29 -6.22 16.79 -12.87
CA TYR A 29 -7.25 17.32 -11.95
C TYR A 29 -6.76 18.51 -11.12
N TRP A 30 -5.46 18.56 -10.83
CA TRP A 30 -4.86 19.56 -9.95
C TRP A 30 -4.48 20.87 -10.66
N ASP A 31 -4.58 20.95 -11.98
CA ASP A 31 -4.13 22.11 -12.76
C ASP A 31 -4.99 23.36 -12.51
N LYS A 32 -6.23 23.19 -12.02
CA LYS A 32 -7.13 24.29 -11.64
C LYS A 32 -7.85 24.01 -10.32
N THR A 33 -7.10 23.78 -9.26
CA THR A 33 -7.62 23.34 -7.96
C THR A 33 -8.50 24.39 -7.26
N SER A 34 -9.69 23.99 -6.80
CA SER A 34 -10.55 24.75 -5.87
C SER A 34 -10.87 23.98 -4.58
N LEU A 35 -11.32 24.69 -3.53
CA LEU A 35 -11.78 24.07 -2.27
C LEU A 35 -12.90 23.04 -2.49
N SER A 36 -13.79 23.27 -3.47
CA SER A 36 -14.87 22.35 -3.82
C SER A 36 -14.36 21.04 -4.41
N GLU A 37 -13.29 21.10 -5.22
CA GLU A 37 -12.66 19.92 -5.82
C GLU A 37 -11.96 19.04 -4.79
N VAL A 38 -11.26 19.67 -3.83
CA VAL A 38 -10.70 18.93 -2.68
C VAL A 38 -11.81 18.21 -1.91
N GLY A 39 -12.95 18.89 -1.69
CA GLY A 39 -14.13 18.27 -1.06
C GLY A 39 -14.65 17.05 -1.83
N LYS A 40 -14.73 17.13 -3.16
CA LYS A 40 -15.13 15.99 -4.02
C LYS A 40 -14.17 14.80 -3.89
N LEU A 41 -12.87 15.06 -3.74
CA LEU A 41 -11.88 14.00 -3.56
C LEU A 41 -12.16 13.18 -2.30
N PHE A 42 -12.47 13.84 -1.18
CA PHE A 42 -12.85 13.13 0.05
C PHE A 42 -14.18 12.37 -0.11
N VAL A 43 -15.18 12.94 -0.79
CA VAL A 43 -16.44 12.24 -1.07
C VAL A 43 -16.19 10.97 -1.88
N ILE A 44 -15.36 11.04 -2.92
CA ILE A 44 -14.98 9.88 -3.75
C ILE A 44 -14.20 8.87 -2.91
N LEU A 45 -13.24 9.31 -2.09
CA LEU A 45 -12.46 8.45 -1.19
C LEU A 45 -13.38 7.59 -0.33
N PHE A 46 -14.34 8.21 0.38
CA PHE A 46 -15.23 7.46 1.27
C PHE A 46 -16.25 6.60 0.50
N SER A 47 -16.74 7.08 -0.64
CA SER A 47 -17.70 6.34 -1.47
C SER A 47 -17.08 5.10 -2.13
N THR A 48 -15.78 5.16 -2.42
CA THR A 48 -15.02 4.08 -3.07
C THR A 48 -14.24 3.20 -2.09
N LEU A 49 -14.19 3.57 -0.81
CA LEU A 49 -13.44 2.85 0.22
C LEU A 49 -13.83 1.36 0.27
N GLN A 50 -15.12 1.04 0.17
CA GLN A 50 -15.60 -0.34 0.11
C GLN A 50 -15.00 -1.15 -1.04
N TYR A 51 -14.78 -0.53 -2.21
CA TYR A 51 -14.13 -1.17 -3.34
C TYR A 51 -12.62 -1.27 -3.13
N SER A 52 -12.00 -0.28 -2.50
CA SER A 52 -10.59 -0.37 -2.08
C SER A 52 -10.38 -1.56 -1.15
N TYR A 53 -11.30 -1.81 -0.21
CA TYR A 53 -11.26 -3.02 0.62
C TYR A 53 -11.53 -4.29 -0.17
N LEU A 54 -12.54 -4.31 -1.03
CA LEU A 54 -12.88 -5.49 -1.84
C LEU A 54 -11.68 -6.00 -2.66
N PHE A 55 -10.94 -5.08 -3.31
CA PHE A 55 -9.82 -5.45 -4.18
C PHE A 55 -8.46 -5.40 -3.48
N GLY A 56 -8.30 -4.55 -2.48
CA GLY A 56 -7.03 -4.32 -1.79
C GLY A 56 -6.79 -5.25 -0.60
N LEU A 57 -7.82 -5.90 -0.06
CA LEU A 57 -7.67 -6.76 1.12
C LEU A 57 -6.75 -7.95 0.86
N LEU A 58 -6.99 -8.71 -0.22
CA LEU A 58 -6.18 -9.88 -0.52
C LEU A 58 -4.70 -9.53 -0.78
N PRO A 59 -4.35 -8.56 -1.66
CA PRO A 59 -2.97 -8.13 -1.82
C PRO A 59 -2.34 -7.63 -0.53
N SER A 60 -3.12 -6.93 0.32
CA SER A 60 -2.62 -6.47 1.61
C SER A 60 -2.27 -7.62 2.56
N LEU A 61 -3.11 -8.67 2.61
CA LEU A 61 -2.83 -9.88 3.39
C LEU A 61 -1.63 -10.67 2.85
N MET A 62 -1.44 -10.68 1.52
CA MET A 62 -0.23 -11.27 0.91
C MET A 62 1.03 -10.52 1.35
N MET A 63 0.99 -9.19 1.36
CA MET A 63 2.11 -8.38 1.88
C MET A 63 2.35 -8.60 3.37
N ALA A 64 1.29 -8.80 4.16
CA ALA A 64 1.41 -9.16 5.57
C ALA A 64 2.14 -10.50 5.76
N ALA A 65 1.87 -11.49 4.89
CA ALA A 65 2.55 -12.77 4.91
C ALA A 65 4.03 -12.65 4.53
N ILE A 66 4.35 -11.86 3.51
CA ILE A 66 5.75 -11.56 3.13
C ILE A 66 6.48 -10.90 4.30
N ASP A 67 5.89 -9.87 4.90
CA ASP A 67 6.47 -9.16 6.04
C ASP A 67 6.63 -10.07 7.27
N ASP A 68 5.72 -11.02 7.48
CA ASP A 68 5.83 -12.03 8.53
C ASP A 68 7.00 -12.99 8.26
N ILE A 69 7.13 -13.53 7.03
CA ILE A 69 8.26 -14.38 6.62
C ILE A 69 9.60 -13.65 6.85
N LEU A 70 9.69 -12.41 6.38
CA LEU A 70 10.90 -11.60 6.54
C LEU A 70 11.23 -11.36 8.02
N ALA A 71 10.23 -11.19 8.88
CA ALA A 71 10.44 -11.03 10.31
C ALA A 71 10.96 -12.29 11.02
N HIS A 72 10.84 -13.48 10.42
CA HIS A 72 11.43 -14.71 10.94
C HIS A 72 12.89 -14.91 10.52
N VAL A 73 13.39 -14.15 9.55
CA VAL A 73 14.78 -14.25 9.11
C VAL A 73 15.71 -13.69 10.19
N LYS A 74 16.54 -14.55 10.76
CA LYS A 74 17.52 -14.17 11.79
C LYS A 74 18.45 -13.08 11.27
N GLY A 75 18.59 -11.98 12.03
CA GLY A 75 19.47 -10.87 11.69
C GLY A 75 18.89 -9.85 10.70
N LEU A 76 17.66 -10.05 10.21
CA LEU A 76 17.04 -9.08 9.31
C LEU A 76 16.54 -7.86 10.10
N GLN A 77 17.25 -6.74 9.95
CA GLN A 77 16.86 -5.49 10.59
C GLN A 77 15.61 -4.89 9.93
N LEU A 78 14.84 -4.13 10.71
CA LEU A 78 13.61 -3.49 10.26
C LEU A 78 13.76 -2.69 8.94
N PRO A 79 14.81 -1.85 8.75
CA PRO A 79 14.96 -1.08 7.52
C PRO A 79 15.10 -1.97 6.28
N LEU A 80 15.84 -3.08 6.38
CA LEU A 80 16.03 -4.00 5.26
C LEU A 80 14.74 -4.78 4.95
N ARG A 81 13.99 -5.19 5.98
CA ARG A 81 12.66 -5.78 5.82
C ARG A 81 11.70 -4.82 5.10
N MET A 82 11.68 -3.57 5.53
CA MET A 82 10.89 -2.50 4.91
C MET A 82 11.31 -2.27 3.45
N ALA A 83 12.61 -2.23 3.16
CA ALA A 83 13.12 -2.06 1.79
C ALA A 83 12.68 -3.21 0.86
N ILE A 84 12.82 -4.46 1.31
CA ILE A 84 12.41 -5.64 0.52
C ILE A 84 10.90 -5.65 0.30
N GLY A 85 10.11 -5.53 1.38
CA GLY A 85 8.65 -5.52 1.28
C GLY A 85 8.15 -4.35 0.42
N GLY A 86 8.71 -3.15 0.63
CA GLY A 86 8.40 -1.95 -0.13
C GLY A 86 8.73 -2.10 -1.61
N ALA A 87 9.86 -2.71 -1.96
CA ALA A 87 10.23 -2.98 -3.36
C ALA A 87 9.25 -3.97 -4.03
N ILE A 88 8.85 -5.04 -3.32
CA ILE A 88 7.85 -5.99 -3.82
C ILE A 88 6.51 -5.28 -4.05
N GLY A 89 6.03 -4.52 -3.06
CA GLY A 89 4.79 -3.76 -3.16
C GLY A 89 4.82 -2.74 -4.30
N PHE A 90 5.96 -2.05 -4.47
CA PHE A 90 6.19 -1.11 -5.56
C PHE A 90 6.07 -1.79 -6.91
N VAL A 91 6.85 -2.85 -7.15
CA VAL A 91 6.86 -3.56 -8.44
C VAL A 91 5.49 -4.14 -8.75
N ALA A 92 4.84 -4.77 -7.77
CA ALA A 92 3.51 -5.35 -7.96
C ALA A 92 2.47 -4.31 -8.41
N THR A 93 2.42 -3.16 -7.74
CA THR A 93 1.43 -2.11 -8.05
C THR A 93 1.80 -1.29 -9.28
N ALA A 94 3.09 -1.00 -9.49
CA ALA A 94 3.59 -0.34 -10.69
C ALA A 94 3.25 -1.14 -11.94
N LEU A 95 3.39 -2.47 -11.93
CA LEU A 95 3.03 -3.32 -13.06
C LEU A 95 1.51 -3.51 -13.20
N MET A 96 0.79 -3.69 -12.08
CA MET A 96 -0.66 -3.91 -12.09
C MET A 96 -1.45 -2.69 -12.60
N TYR A 97 -1.01 -1.48 -12.27
CA TYR A 97 -1.67 -0.25 -12.70
C TYR A 97 -0.97 0.42 -13.89
N GLY A 98 0.34 0.22 -14.05
CA GLY A 98 1.14 0.84 -15.11
C GLY A 98 0.76 0.41 -16.53
N GLY A 99 0.16 -0.77 -16.71
CA GLY A 99 -0.36 -1.20 -18.01
C GLY A 99 -1.65 -0.50 -18.47
N ARG A 100 -2.23 0.40 -17.65
CA ARG A 100 -3.45 1.14 -18.01
C ARG A 100 -3.11 2.47 -18.68
N GLY A 101 -3.17 2.54 -20.00
CA GLY A 101 -3.14 3.79 -20.78
C GLY A 101 -2.01 3.89 -21.82
N ALA A 102 -2.20 4.77 -22.81
CA ALA A 102 -1.23 5.03 -23.87
C ALA A 102 0.01 5.84 -23.40
N ASP A 103 -0.09 6.50 -22.24
CA ASP A 103 0.96 7.34 -21.64
C ASP A 103 1.78 6.57 -20.58
N SER A 104 2.41 5.47 -20.95
CA SER A 104 3.26 4.63 -20.08
C SER A 104 4.62 5.28 -19.75
N GLY A 105 4.58 6.51 -19.21
CA GLY A 105 5.76 7.26 -18.80
C GLY A 105 6.28 6.92 -17.40
N VAL A 106 7.51 7.35 -17.10
CA VAL A 106 8.15 7.17 -15.78
C VAL A 106 7.29 7.73 -14.64
N LYS A 107 6.60 8.85 -14.84
CA LYS A 107 5.69 9.45 -13.86
C LYS A 107 4.57 8.47 -13.44
N GLN A 108 3.93 7.83 -14.42
CA GLN A 108 2.89 6.83 -14.20
C GLN A 108 3.43 5.65 -13.40
N PHE A 109 4.59 5.12 -13.81
CA PHE A 109 5.24 4.00 -13.15
C PHE A 109 5.55 4.29 -11.67
N VAL A 110 6.12 5.47 -11.38
CA VAL A 110 6.45 5.88 -10.02
C VAL A 110 5.19 6.09 -9.19
N LEU A 111 4.20 6.86 -9.68
CA LEU A 111 2.98 7.14 -8.92
C LEU A 111 2.20 5.88 -8.56
N TYR A 112 2.08 4.95 -9.51
CA TYR A 112 1.41 3.69 -9.24
C TYR A 112 2.23 2.73 -8.37
N GLY A 113 3.55 2.71 -8.47
CA GLY A 113 4.39 1.95 -7.55
C GLY A 113 4.30 2.45 -6.10
N LEU A 114 4.12 3.76 -5.89
CA LEU A 114 3.92 4.32 -4.55
C LEU A 114 2.66 3.78 -3.86
N VAL A 115 1.64 3.38 -4.63
CA VAL A 115 0.39 2.78 -4.13
C VAL A 115 0.66 1.51 -3.31
N GLY A 116 1.62 0.69 -3.71
CA GLY A 116 2.01 -0.52 -2.95
C GLY A 116 3.15 -0.29 -1.98
N LEU A 117 4.10 0.58 -2.32
CA LEU A 117 5.27 0.87 -1.50
C LEU A 117 4.87 1.48 -0.14
N VAL A 118 4.12 2.59 -0.16
CA VAL A 118 3.86 3.38 1.04
C VAL A 118 3.06 2.61 2.09
N PRO A 119 1.94 1.92 1.74
CA PRO A 119 1.23 1.12 2.73
C PRO A 119 2.06 -0.04 3.28
N THR A 120 2.93 -0.64 2.47
CA THR A 120 3.81 -1.72 2.92
C THR A 120 4.83 -1.23 3.93
N LEU A 121 5.51 -0.11 3.65
CA LEU A 121 6.47 0.49 4.58
C LEU A 121 5.81 0.86 5.91
N LEU A 122 4.66 1.54 5.85
CA LEU A 122 3.93 1.95 7.04
C LEU A 122 3.50 0.74 7.87
N ASN A 123 2.92 -0.28 7.24
CA ASN A 123 2.43 -1.47 7.94
C ASN A 123 3.57 -2.30 8.54
N SER A 124 4.70 -2.44 7.83
CA SER A 124 5.88 -3.13 8.36
C SER A 124 6.48 -2.39 9.56
N TRP A 125 6.49 -1.06 9.53
CA TRP A 125 6.94 -0.22 10.64
C TRP A 125 5.99 -0.27 11.84
N LEU A 126 4.67 -0.23 11.61
CA LEU A 126 3.66 -0.38 12.66
C LEU A 126 3.71 -1.77 13.30
N SER A 127 4.06 -2.78 12.52
CA SER A 127 4.17 -4.17 12.98
C SER A 127 5.50 -4.50 13.64
N ARG A 128 6.40 -3.52 13.86
CA ARG A 128 7.76 -3.74 14.40
C ARG A 128 7.81 -4.47 15.75
N ASN A 129 6.82 -4.21 16.61
CA ASN A 129 6.73 -4.80 17.95
C ASN A 129 5.77 -6.00 18.01
N VAL A 130 5.22 -6.43 16.88
CA VAL A 130 4.33 -7.58 16.82
C VAL A 130 5.17 -8.84 16.74
N THR A 131 5.28 -9.53 17.87
CA THR A 131 6.00 -10.80 17.98
C THR A 131 5.40 -11.83 17.02
N PRO A 132 6.25 -12.56 16.26
CA PRO A 132 5.78 -13.63 15.40
C PRO A 132 5.14 -14.75 16.22
N LYS A 133 4.09 -15.39 15.66
CA LYS A 133 3.19 -16.31 16.38
C LYS A 133 3.93 -17.51 17.01
N GLU A 134 5.02 -17.96 16.39
CA GLU A 134 5.78 -19.14 16.85
C GLU A 134 6.81 -18.84 17.94
N ALA A 135 7.26 -17.58 18.07
CA ALA A 135 8.17 -17.18 19.14
C ALA A 135 7.46 -17.14 20.51
N VAL A 136 6.13 -16.96 20.52
CA VAL A 136 5.31 -17.02 21.74
C VAL A 136 4.98 -18.47 22.13
N ALA A 137 4.95 -19.40 21.17
CA ALA A 137 4.65 -20.81 21.44
C ALA A 137 5.83 -21.61 22.02
N LYS A 138 7.04 -21.02 22.03
CA LYS A 138 8.28 -21.62 22.55
C LYS A 138 8.81 -20.94 23.83
N ALA A 139 8.08 -19.99 24.40
CA ALA A 139 8.40 -19.30 25.65
C ALA A 139 7.41 -19.73 26.74
#